data_AF-A0A974YMV5-F1
#
_entry.id   AF-A0A974YMV5-F1
#
_cell.length_a   1.000
_cell.length_b   1.000
_cell.length_c   1.000
_cell.angle_alpha   90.00
_cell.angle_beta   90.00
_cell.angle_gamma   90.00
#
_symmetry.space_group_name_H-M   'P 1'
#
loop_
_entity.id
_entity.type
_entity.pdbx_description
1 polymer ?
#
loop_
_entity_poly.entity_id
_entity_poly.type
_entity_poly.pdbx_seq_one_letter_code
_entity_poly.pdbx_strand_id
1 'polypeptide(L)'
;MLRLDEQLYGQYDEIPPAVVTTWENREAILQMMQDAAGLSQRLQRLWERSGSVGRLSQDHTDEMALLLARLGDLGSALQRLD
;
A
#
# COMPACT_ATOMS: atom_id res chain seq x y z
N MET A 1 14.56 -35.06 8.32
CA MET A 1 15.12 -33.72 8.08
C MET A 1 13.98 -32.83 7.58
N LEU A 2 13.17 -32.33 8.52
CA LEU A 2 12.12 -31.32 8.30
C LEU A 2 12.57 -30.11 9.11
N ARG A 3 13.19 -29.12 8.46
CA ARG A 3 13.72 -27.93 9.15
C ARG A 3 13.86 -26.71 8.23
N LEU A 4 13.05 -26.66 7.17
CA LEU A 4 13.03 -25.55 6.22
C LEU A 4 11.67 -24.84 6.18
N ASP A 5 10.57 -25.52 6.49
CA ASP A 5 9.23 -24.90 6.46
C ASP A 5 8.93 -24.01 7.69
N GLU A 6 9.52 -24.27 8.85
CA GLU A 6 9.31 -23.43 10.06
C GLU A 6 10.04 -22.08 9.99
N GLN A 7 11.12 -21.96 9.20
CA GLN A 7 11.88 -20.69 9.12
C GLN A 7 11.22 -19.66 8.21
N LEU A 8 10.36 -20.08 7.28
CA LEU A 8 9.62 -19.16 6.39
C LEU A 8 8.37 -18.57 7.05
N TYR A 9 7.81 -19.23 8.07
CA TYR A 9 6.67 -18.71 8.83
C TYR A 9 7.07 -17.69 9.91
N GLY A 10 8.28 -17.80 10.47
CA GLY A 10 8.76 -16.89 11.53
C GLY A 10 9.21 -15.50 11.05
N GLN A 11 9.10 -15.20 9.75
CA GLN A 11 9.61 -13.95 9.17
C GLN A 11 8.52 -12.89 8.90
N TYR A 12 7.25 -13.18 9.23
CA TYR A 12 6.13 -12.23 9.17
C TYR A 12 5.75 -11.65 10.55
N ASP A 13 6.54 -11.90 11.60
CA ASP A 13 6.25 -11.43 12.96
C ASP A 13 6.72 -10.00 13.26
N GLU A 14 7.15 -9.23 12.25
CA GLU A 14 7.08 -7.78 12.36
C GLU A 14 5.63 -7.37 12.10
N ILE A 15 4.76 -7.57 13.09
CA ILE A 15 3.53 -6.79 13.18
C ILE A 15 4.00 -5.34 13.08
N PRO A 16 3.69 -4.62 11.99
CA PRO A 16 4.10 -3.22 11.87
C PRO A 16 3.62 -2.50 13.13
N PRO A 17 4.43 -1.60 13.71
CA PRO A 17 4.15 -1.00 15.01
C PRO A 17 2.68 -0.63 15.09
N ALA A 18 1.99 -1.21 16.07
CA ALA A 18 0.55 -1.09 16.20
C ALA A 18 0.22 0.40 16.28
N VAL A 19 -0.32 0.94 15.19
CA VAL A 19 -0.75 2.33 15.13
C VAL A 19 -1.80 2.47 16.23
N VAL A 20 -1.48 3.25 17.26
CA VAL A 20 -2.43 3.49 18.34
C VAL A 20 -3.49 4.43 17.79
N THR A 21 -4.62 3.87 17.37
CA THR A 21 -5.74 4.68 16.90
C THR A 21 -6.37 5.39 18.09
N THR A 22 -6.22 6.71 18.16
CA THR A 22 -6.77 7.58 19.21
C THR A 22 -7.94 8.41 18.66
N TRP A 23 -8.65 9.13 19.54
CA TRP A 23 -9.68 10.06 19.07
C TRP A 23 -9.04 11.28 18.40
N GLU A 24 -7.89 11.71 18.91
CA GLU A 24 -7.09 12.83 18.44
C GLU A 24 -6.59 12.61 17.00
N ASN A 25 -6.21 11.38 16.65
CA ASN A 25 -5.67 11.07 15.32
C ASN A 25 -6.73 10.53 14.32
N ARG A 26 -8.00 10.42 14.74
CA ARG A 26 -9.11 9.88 13.93
C ARG A 26 -9.28 10.57 12.58
N GLU A 27 -9.24 11.91 12.54
CA GLU A 27 -9.45 12.66 11.29
C GLU A 27 -8.31 12.41 10.29
N ALA A 28 -7.07 12.36 10.77
CA ALA A 28 -5.91 12.06 9.96
C ALA A 28 -5.97 10.63 9.39
N ILE A 29 -6.38 9.65 10.20
CA ILE A 29 -6.59 8.26 9.76
C ILE A 29 -7.67 8.20 8.67
N LEU A 30 -8.81 8.85 8.87
CA LEU A 30 -9.90 8.87 7.90
C LEU A 30 -9.47 9.51 6.57
N GLN A 31 -8.70 10.60 6.62
CA GLN A 31 -8.17 11.24 5.42
C GLN A 31 -7.21 10.30 4.67
N MET A 32 -6.29 9.64 5.39
CA MET A 32 -5.36 8.67 4.78
C MET A 32 -6.10 7.49 4.14
N MET A 33 -7.19 7.00 4.75
CA MET A 33 -8.03 5.96 4.15
C MET A 33 -8.72 6.44 2.86
N GLN A 34 -9.21 7.68 2.83
CA GLN A 34 -9.81 8.27 1.63
C GLN A 34 -8.78 8.45 0.52
N ASP A 35 -7.58 8.91 0.86
CA ASP A 35 -6.48 9.07 -0.10
C ASP A 35 -6.05 7.72 -0.67
N ALA A 36 -5.91 6.69 0.18
CA ALA A 36 -5.59 5.33 -0.24
C ALA A 36 -6.67 4.75 -1.17
N ALA A 37 -7.95 4.98 -0.89
CA ALA A 37 -9.04 4.59 -1.76
C ALA A 37 -8.95 5.29 -3.12
N GLY A 38 -8.67 6.59 -3.14
CA GLY A 38 -8.51 7.37 -4.37
C GLY A 38 -7.33 6.91 -5.22
N LEU A 39 -6.17 6.63 -4.61
CA LEU A 39 -4.99 6.09 -5.27
C LEU A 39 -5.23 4.69 -5.83
N SER A 40 -5.88 3.81 -5.06
CA SER A 40 -6.22 2.46 -5.50
C SER A 40 -7.14 2.47 -6.72
N GLN A 41 -8.14 3.35 -6.74
CA GLN A 41 -9.00 3.52 -7.90
C GLN A 41 -8.24 4.05 -9.14
N ARG A 42 -7.26 4.94 -8.96
CA ARG A 42 -6.41 5.41 -10.07
C ARG A 42 -5.58 4.27 -10.62
N LEU A 43 -5.01 3.43 -9.76
CA LEU A 43 -4.22 2.27 -10.15
C LEU A 43 -5.07 1.26 -10.94
N GLN A 44 -6.31 1.00 -10.50
CA GLN A 44 -7.26 0.14 -11.23
C GLN A 44 -7.58 0.72 -12.63
N ARG A 45 -7.91 2.01 -12.73
CA ARG A 45 -8.19 2.66 -14.02
C ARG A 45 -6.98 2.63 -14.95
N LEU A 46 -5.77 2.83 -14.41
CA LEU A 46 -4.53 2.73 -15.18
C LEU A 46 -4.32 1.32 -15.71
N TRP A 47 -4.56 0.31 -14.88
CA TRP A 47 -4.52 -1.10 -15.27
C TRP A 47 -5.53 -1.41 -16.37
N GLU A 48 -6.80 -1.02 -16.23
CA GLU A 48 -7.85 -1.24 -17.23
C GLU A 48 -7.51 -0.61 -18.58
N ARG A 49 -7.07 0.65 -18.57
CA ARG A 49 -6.63 1.38 -19.78
C ARG A 49 -5.42 0.75 -20.46
N SER A 50 -4.57 0.06 -19.69
CA SER A 50 -3.37 -0.61 -20.21
C SER A 50 -3.67 -2.02 -20.70
N GLY A 51 -4.59 -2.71 -20.00
CA GLY A 51 -5.11 -4.02 -20.36
C GLY A 51 -5.88 -3.99 -21.69
N SER A 52 -6.57 -2.89 -22.02
CA SER A 52 -7.19 -2.72 -23.34
C SER A 52 -6.18 -2.68 -24.50
N VAL A 53 -4.90 -2.41 -24.21
CA VAL A 53 -3.82 -2.38 -25.21
C VAL A 53 -2.94 -3.65 -25.14
N GLY A 54 -3.25 -4.59 -24.24
CA GLY A 54 -2.49 -5.84 -24.04
C GLY A 54 -1.07 -5.66 -23.48
N ARG A 55 -0.67 -4.42 -23.15
CA ARG A 55 0.67 -4.07 -22.66
C ARG A 55 0.63 -2.75 -21.89
N LEU A 56 1.36 -2.68 -20.79
CA LEU A 56 1.72 -1.41 -20.16
C LEU A 56 2.79 -0.70 -21.01
N SER A 57 2.51 0.55 -21.40
CA SER A 57 3.56 1.43 -21.90
C SER A 57 4.55 1.74 -20.78
N GLN A 58 5.72 2.29 -21.14
CA GLN A 58 6.67 2.77 -20.13
C GLN A 58 6.01 3.83 -19.24
N ASP A 59 5.32 4.81 -19.85
CA ASP A 59 4.59 5.85 -19.11
C ASP A 59 3.57 5.26 -18.12
N HIS A 60 2.82 4.23 -18.52
CA HIS A 60 1.87 3.59 -17.60
C HIS A 60 2.58 2.80 -16.49
N THR A 61 3.76 2.23 -16.76
CA THR A 61 4.57 1.55 -15.74
C THR A 61 5.13 2.54 -14.73
N ASP A 62 5.62 3.69 -15.21
CA ASP A 62 6.14 4.76 -14.37
C ASP A 62 5.03 5.35 -13.49
N GLU A 63 3.84 5.59 -14.05
CA GLU A 63 2.68 6.05 -13.30
C GLU A 63 2.24 5.02 -12.24
N MET A 64 2.28 3.72 -12.57
CA MET A 64 1.96 2.66 -11.63
C MET A 64 2.94 2.63 -10.44
N ALA A 65 4.24 2.74 -10.71
CA ALA A 65 5.26 2.79 -9.67
C ALA A 65 5.05 3.98 -8.73
N LEU A 66 4.70 5.15 -9.27
CA LEU A 66 4.41 6.36 -8.48
C LEU A 66 3.16 6.19 -7.60
N LEU A 67 2.10 5.58 -8.12
CA LEU A 67 0.88 5.33 -7.34
C LEU A 67 1.13 4.35 -6.19
N LEU A 68 1.91 3.29 -6.44
CA LEU A 68 2.31 2.33 -5.41
C LEU A 68 3.20 2.97 -4.35
N ALA A 69 4.17 3.80 -4.75
CA ALA A 69 5.02 4.54 -3.82
C ALA A 69 4.20 5.43 -2.88
N ARG A 70 3.22 6.18 -3.42
CA ARG A 70 2.31 7.00 -2.60
C ARG A 70 1.46 6.19 -1.63
N LEU A 71 1.00 5.00 -2.00
CA LEU A 71 0.31 4.10 -1.08
C LEU A 71 1.23 3.66 0.06
N GLY A 72 2.50 3.36 -0.26
CA GLY A 72 3.54 3.08 0.75
C GLY A 72 3.77 4.26 1.70
N ASP A 73 3.86 5.48 1.16
CA ASP A 73 4.05 6.70 1.94
C ASP A 73 2.90 6.94 2.93
N LEU A 74 1.65 6.63 2.55
CA LEU A 74 0.50 6.68 3.45
C LEU A 74 0.63 5.68 4.60
N GLY A 75 1.12 4.46 4.32
CA GLY A 75 1.43 3.47 5.35
C GLY A 75 2.50 3.97 6.33
N SER A 76 3.57 4.57 5.82
CA SER A 76 4.61 5.18 6.65
C SER A 76 4.10 6.41 7.42
N ALA A 77 3.19 7.20 6.85
CA ALA A 77 2.58 8.33 7.55
C ALA A 77 1.68 7.85 8.70
N LEU A 78 0.93 6.77 8.48
CA LEU A 78 0.10 6.14 9.51
C LEU A 78 0.94 5.65 10.71
N GLN A 79 2.11 5.07 10.45
CA GLN A 79 3.05 4.62 11.50
C GLN A 79 3.69 5.76 12.31
N ARG A 80 3.63 7.00 11.80
CA ARG A 80 4.15 8.20 12.47
C ARG A 80 3.07 9.00 13.20
N LEU A 81 1.83 8.53 13.20
CA LEU A 81 0.79 9.14 14.03
C LEU A 81 1.03 8.75 15.49
N ASP A 82 1.25 9.76 16.32
CA ASP A 82 1.28 9.64 17.77
C ASP A 82 -0.12 9.37 18.36
#